data_AF-A0A383UHU4-F1
#
_entry.id   AF-A0A383UHU4-F1
#
_cell.length_a   1.000
_cell.length_b   1.000
_cell.length_c   1.000
_cell.angle_alpha   90.00
_cell.angle_beta   90.00
_cell.angle_gamma   90.00
#
_symmetry.space_group_name_H-M   'P 1'
#
loop_
_entity.id
_entity.type
_entity.pdbx_description
1 polymer ?
#
loop_
_entity_poly.entity_id
_entity_poly.type
_entity_poly.pdbx_seq_one_letter_code
_entity_poly.pdbx_strand_id
1 'polypeptide(L)'
;MKFTQTFLSAGLVAGISAVDVQLAGTWASKSGSTLTGPSFYNPVNDVFIEPSHTGISYSFTEDGFYEEAYYRAVSNPTKPSCPKAVLQFQHGTFTQNSDGSLSLTPFADDGRQLLSDPCANRHSLYTRYNQSETMQKYQLSIDSYTKMKRLDLYQFDGTPVVPLYLAYSPPQMLPTITMNPVAKTNNKNRKRSIGSTGQWESIDLPLNKHATHIKRELQPSLVHSINPSLMWWGGLAMTILGGVAYLL
;
A
#
# COMPACT_ATOMS: atom_id res chain seq x y z
N MET A 1 -36.44 53.50 -25.43
CA MET A 1 -36.36 52.03 -25.24
C MET A 1 -34.89 51.68 -25.00
N LYS A 2 -34.51 51.23 -23.80
CA LYS A 2 -33.14 50.80 -23.49
C LYS A 2 -33.11 49.26 -23.53
N PHE A 3 -32.34 48.70 -24.46
CA PHE A 3 -32.12 47.26 -24.57
C PHE A 3 -31.03 46.85 -23.58
N THR A 4 -31.39 46.02 -22.60
CA THR A 4 -30.47 45.43 -21.64
C THR A 4 -29.94 44.12 -22.23
N GLN A 5 -28.65 44.05 -22.55
CA GLN A 5 -27.99 42.80 -22.95
C GLN A 5 -27.68 41.97 -21.70
N THR A 6 -28.32 40.81 -21.60
CA THR A 6 -27.98 39.74 -20.65
C THR A 6 -26.87 38.87 -21.23
N PHE A 7 -25.70 38.90 -20.61
CA PHE A 7 -24.62 37.94 -20.89
C PHE A 7 -24.93 36.61 -20.19
N LEU A 8 -25.10 35.53 -20.96
CA LEU A 8 -25.08 34.17 -20.44
C LEU A 8 -23.63 33.75 -20.20
N SER A 9 -23.25 33.58 -18.95
CA SER A 9 -22.02 32.92 -18.55
C SER A 9 -22.18 31.41 -18.69
N ALA A 10 -21.58 30.83 -19.72
CA ALA A 10 -21.42 29.38 -19.85
C ALA A 10 -20.38 28.91 -18.83
N GLY A 11 -20.83 28.17 -17.82
CA GLY A 11 -19.96 27.50 -16.86
C GLY A 11 -19.16 26.38 -17.55
N LEU A 12 -17.84 26.45 -17.46
CA LEU A 12 -16.93 25.37 -17.80
C LEU A 12 -17.16 24.20 -16.82
N VAL A 13 -17.91 23.20 -17.27
CA VAL A 13 -17.88 21.87 -16.64
C VAL A 13 -16.54 21.27 -17.00
N ALA A 14 -15.65 21.09 -16.01
CA ALA A 14 -14.44 20.31 -16.19
C ALA A 14 -14.87 18.88 -16.56
N GLY A 15 -14.69 18.51 -17.82
CA GLY A 15 -14.95 17.15 -18.28
C GLY A 15 -13.98 16.21 -17.58
N ILE A 16 -14.49 15.23 -16.84
CA ILE A 16 -13.74 14.02 -16.56
C ILE A 16 -13.51 13.38 -17.93
N SER A 17 -12.26 13.37 -18.41
CA SER A 17 -11.91 12.59 -19.58
C SER A 17 -12.39 11.17 -19.34
N ALA A 18 -13.29 10.66 -20.19
CA ALA A 18 -13.76 9.30 -20.07
C ALA A 18 -12.55 8.37 -20.17
N VAL A 19 -12.23 7.68 -19.07
CA VAL A 19 -11.18 6.67 -19.01
C VAL A 19 -11.56 5.55 -19.97
N ASP A 20 -10.59 5.08 -20.76
CA ASP A 20 -10.79 3.88 -21.57
C ASP A 20 -11.17 2.69 -20.68
N VAL A 21 -12.45 2.32 -20.71
CA VAL A 21 -13.03 1.21 -19.93
C VAL A 21 -12.31 -0.11 -20.21
N GLN A 22 -11.66 -0.25 -21.37
CA GLN A 22 -10.91 -1.47 -21.71
C GLN A 22 -9.57 -1.58 -20.97
N LEU A 23 -9.02 -0.45 -20.47
CA LEU A 23 -7.81 -0.43 -19.65
C LEU A 23 -8.10 -0.87 -18.21
N ALA A 24 -9.35 -0.75 -17.75
CA ALA A 24 -9.74 -1.11 -16.40
C ALA A 24 -9.55 -2.62 -16.14
N GLY A 25 -8.81 -2.94 -15.07
CA GLY A 25 -8.43 -4.30 -14.72
C GLY A 25 -7.03 -4.37 -14.11
N THR A 26 -6.70 -5.56 -13.59
CA THR A 26 -5.35 -5.88 -13.11
C THR A 26 -4.59 -6.55 -14.23
N TRP A 27 -3.47 -5.97 -14.60
CA TRP A 27 -2.56 -6.44 -15.63
C TRP A 27 -1.28 -6.91 -14.96
N ALA A 28 -0.80 -8.09 -15.30
CA ALA A 28 0.39 -8.69 -14.71
C ALA A 28 1.30 -9.29 -15.77
N SER A 29 2.60 -9.23 -15.53
CA SER A 29 3.58 -9.92 -16.36
C SER A 29 3.34 -11.44 -16.37
N LYS A 30 3.85 -12.14 -17.39
CA LYS A 30 3.54 -13.55 -17.68
C LYS A 30 3.65 -14.54 -16.50
N SER A 31 4.49 -14.28 -15.50
CA SER A 31 4.59 -15.15 -14.31
C SER A 31 3.30 -15.17 -13.49
N GLY A 32 2.45 -14.13 -13.60
CA GLY A 32 1.19 -14.00 -12.86
C GLY A 32 1.33 -14.01 -11.35
N SER A 33 2.56 -13.97 -10.82
CA SER A 33 2.85 -14.14 -9.39
C SER A 33 2.90 -12.81 -8.66
N THR A 34 3.44 -11.77 -9.30
CA THR A 34 3.40 -10.39 -8.79
C THR A 34 2.09 -9.75 -9.20
N LEU A 35 1.20 -9.54 -8.23
CA LEU A 35 -0.12 -8.95 -8.42
C LEU A 35 -0.30 -7.80 -7.45
N THR A 36 -0.97 -6.75 -7.90
CA THR A 36 -1.40 -5.63 -7.06
C THR A 36 -2.44 -6.08 -6.00
N GLY A 37 -2.58 -5.28 -4.96
CA GLY A 37 -3.51 -5.42 -3.86
C GLY A 37 -2.89 -5.99 -2.59
N PRO A 38 -3.73 -6.54 -1.68
CA PRO A 38 -3.30 -6.99 -0.37
C PRO A 38 -2.37 -8.21 -0.39
N SER A 39 -2.23 -8.87 -1.54
CA SER A 39 -1.28 -9.98 -1.74
C SER A 39 0.18 -9.52 -1.91
N PHE A 40 0.42 -8.23 -2.14
CA PHE A 40 1.76 -7.70 -2.38
C PHE A 40 2.20 -6.70 -1.32
N TYR A 41 1.28 -5.87 -0.82
CA TYR A 41 1.58 -4.91 0.24
C TYR A 41 0.47 -4.89 1.28
N ASN A 42 0.86 -4.95 2.56
CA ASN A 42 -0.06 -4.82 3.69
C ASN A 42 0.12 -3.44 4.33
N PRO A 43 -0.85 -2.52 4.15
CA PRO A 43 -0.74 -1.16 4.66
C PRO A 43 -0.89 -1.06 6.18
N VAL A 44 -1.52 -2.05 6.83
CA VAL A 44 -1.75 -2.05 8.29
C VAL A 44 -0.45 -2.33 9.04
N ASN A 45 0.31 -3.31 8.55
CA ASN A 45 1.59 -3.72 9.15
C ASN A 45 2.81 -3.07 8.46
N ASP A 46 2.60 -2.22 7.45
CA ASP A 46 3.64 -1.55 6.64
C ASP A 46 4.70 -2.56 6.13
N VAL A 47 4.25 -3.67 5.54
CA VAL A 47 5.12 -4.78 5.11
C VAL A 47 4.80 -5.27 3.70
N PHE A 48 5.85 -5.61 2.95
CA PHE A 48 5.72 -6.30 1.67
C PHE A 48 5.52 -7.80 1.85
N ILE A 49 4.72 -8.38 0.97
CA ILE A 49 4.56 -9.83 0.84
C ILE A 49 5.28 -10.22 -0.45
N GLU A 50 6.38 -10.96 -0.32
CA GLU A 50 7.22 -11.32 -1.46
C GLU A 50 6.52 -12.36 -2.34
N PRO A 51 6.33 -12.08 -3.64
CA PRO A 51 5.80 -13.04 -4.59
C PRO A 51 6.78 -14.19 -4.86
N SER A 52 6.26 -15.34 -5.31
CA SER A 52 7.09 -16.51 -5.68
C SER A 52 8.01 -16.29 -6.87
N HIS A 53 7.63 -15.40 -7.80
CA HIS A 53 8.38 -15.11 -9.02
C HIS A 53 8.42 -13.61 -9.27
N THR A 54 9.52 -13.15 -9.87
CA THR A 54 9.66 -11.77 -10.32
C THR A 54 8.64 -11.43 -11.40
N GLY A 55 8.30 -10.16 -11.45
CA GLY A 55 7.24 -9.67 -12.30
C GLY A 55 6.83 -8.27 -11.93
N ILE A 56 5.96 -7.72 -12.76
CA ILE A 56 5.36 -6.41 -12.53
C ILE A 56 3.86 -6.52 -12.74
N SER A 57 3.10 -5.66 -12.07
CA SER A 57 1.67 -5.55 -12.26
C SER A 57 1.21 -4.11 -12.12
N TYR A 58 0.20 -3.78 -12.91
CA TYR A 58 -0.53 -2.52 -12.84
C TYR A 58 -2.01 -2.82 -12.73
N SER A 59 -2.70 -2.14 -11.83
CA SER A 59 -4.16 -2.13 -11.78
C SER A 59 -4.68 -0.75 -12.13
N PHE A 60 -5.69 -0.70 -12.99
CA PHE A 60 -6.38 0.54 -13.36
C PHE A 60 -7.86 0.41 -13.04
N THR A 61 -8.43 1.47 -12.48
CA THR A 61 -9.88 1.59 -12.22
C THR A 61 -10.51 2.55 -13.21
N GLU A 62 -11.82 2.39 -13.44
CA GLU A 62 -12.60 3.32 -14.26
C GLU A 62 -12.67 4.73 -13.63
N ASP A 63 -12.52 4.81 -12.30
CA ASP A 63 -12.55 6.06 -11.52
C ASP A 63 -11.23 6.86 -11.59
N GLY A 64 -10.23 6.40 -12.36
CA GLY A 64 -8.97 7.12 -12.55
C GLY A 64 -7.91 6.85 -11.48
N PHE A 65 -8.03 5.77 -10.70
CA PHE A 65 -6.99 5.32 -9.78
C PHE A 65 -6.15 4.19 -10.35
N TYR A 66 -4.87 4.19 -10.00
CA TYR A 66 -3.95 3.13 -10.36
C TYR A 66 -3.18 2.61 -9.15
N GLU A 67 -2.71 1.38 -9.28
CA GLU A 67 -1.74 0.77 -8.38
C GLU A 67 -0.67 0.05 -9.19
N GLU A 68 0.57 0.09 -8.73
CA GLU A 68 1.69 -0.64 -9.29
C GLU A 68 2.38 -1.52 -8.26
N ALA A 69 2.76 -2.72 -8.70
CA ALA A 69 3.50 -3.68 -7.92
C ALA A 69 4.69 -4.19 -8.75
N TYR A 70 5.88 -4.01 -8.21
CA TYR A 70 7.13 -4.33 -8.89
C TYR A 70 7.95 -5.30 -8.04
N TYR A 71 8.33 -6.42 -8.62
CA TYR A 71 9.33 -7.32 -8.05
C TYR A 71 10.39 -7.64 -9.09
N ARG A 72 11.60 -7.07 -8.90
CA ARG A 72 12.71 -7.18 -9.85
C ARG A 72 13.94 -7.77 -9.15
N ALA A 73 14.47 -8.84 -9.73
CA ALA A 73 15.80 -9.34 -9.39
C ALA A 73 16.85 -8.63 -10.25
N VAL A 74 17.91 -8.12 -9.62
CA VAL A 74 19.03 -7.45 -10.27
C VAL A 74 20.26 -8.31 -10.11
N SER A 75 20.77 -8.84 -11.23
CA SER A 75 21.98 -9.66 -11.27
C SER A 75 23.21 -8.81 -10.95
N ASN A 76 24.15 -9.38 -10.19
CA ASN A 76 25.46 -8.79 -9.93
C ASN A 76 26.56 -9.60 -10.65
N PRO A 77 26.99 -9.22 -11.87
CA PRO A 77 27.95 -10.00 -12.64
C PRO A 77 29.34 -10.06 -12.00
N THR A 78 29.71 -9.05 -11.19
CA THR A 78 31.00 -9.02 -10.48
C THR A 78 31.00 -9.96 -9.27
N LYS A 79 29.86 -10.11 -8.59
CA LYS A 79 29.68 -11.04 -7.46
C LYS A 79 28.36 -11.81 -7.59
N PRO A 80 28.34 -12.91 -8.36
CA PRO A 80 27.11 -13.68 -8.63
C PRO A 80 26.45 -14.28 -7.37
N SER A 81 27.20 -14.45 -6.28
CA SER A 81 26.68 -14.90 -4.98
C SER A 81 25.80 -13.87 -4.27
N CYS A 82 25.77 -12.63 -4.74
CA CYS A 82 25.01 -11.52 -4.16
C CYS A 82 24.06 -10.88 -5.18
N PRO A 83 23.00 -11.58 -5.61
CA PRO A 83 21.93 -10.93 -6.37
C PRO A 83 21.22 -9.91 -5.49
N LYS A 84 20.71 -8.84 -6.10
CA LYS A 84 19.87 -7.86 -5.40
C LYS A 84 18.42 -8.08 -5.78
N ALA A 85 17.51 -7.69 -4.91
CA ALA A 85 16.08 -7.71 -5.19
C ALA A 85 15.45 -6.37 -4.81
N VAL A 86 14.51 -5.91 -5.63
CA VAL A 86 13.76 -4.68 -5.42
C VAL A 86 12.28 -5.01 -5.46
N LEU A 87 11.59 -4.71 -4.36
CA LEU A 87 10.14 -4.68 -4.30
C LEU A 87 9.71 -3.21 -4.24
N GLN A 88 8.79 -2.77 -5.11
CA GLN A 88 8.24 -1.43 -5.09
C GLN A 88 6.72 -1.49 -5.18
N PHE A 89 6.09 -0.71 -4.32
CA PHE A 89 4.64 -0.49 -4.29
C PHE A 89 4.38 1.00 -4.42
N GLN A 90 3.43 1.35 -5.28
CA GLN A 90 2.93 2.72 -5.36
C GLN A 90 1.49 2.71 -5.84
N HIS A 91 0.73 3.72 -5.46
CA HIS A 91 -0.64 3.89 -5.93
C HIS A 91 -1.00 5.38 -5.96
N GLY A 92 -2.04 5.71 -6.70
CA GLY A 92 -2.49 7.10 -6.86
C GLY A 92 -3.50 7.25 -7.97
N THR A 93 -3.45 8.38 -8.66
CA THR A 93 -4.37 8.74 -9.74
C THR A 93 -3.65 8.73 -11.08
N PHE A 94 -4.31 8.26 -12.12
CA PHE A 94 -3.80 8.34 -13.49
C PHE A 94 -4.70 9.21 -14.37
N THR A 95 -4.11 9.87 -15.34
CA THR A 95 -4.82 10.67 -16.33
C THR A 95 -4.45 10.21 -17.73
N GLN A 96 -5.46 9.96 -18.55
CA GLN A 96 -5.29 9.71 -19.97
C GLN A 96 -5.25 11.03 -20.72
N ASN A 97 -4.11 11.31 -21.33
CA ASN A 97 -3.89 12.53 -22.09
C ASN A 97 -4.45 12.38 -23.51
N SER A 98 -4.78 13.51 -24.14
CA SER A 98 -5.37 13.53 -25.49
C SER A 98 -4.43 13.03 -26.59
N ASP A 99 -3.13 12.96 -26.30
CA ASP A 99 -2.08 12.42 -27.19
C ASP A 99 -1.96 10.88 -27.09
N GLY A 100 -2.74 10.23 -26.23
CA GLY A 100 -2.69 8.79 -25.99
C GLY A 100 -1.65 8.36 -24.95
N SER A 101 -0.95 9.31 -24.33
CA SER A 101 -0.06 9.05 -23.19
C SER A 101 -0.84 8.87 -21.89
N LEU A 102 -0.26 8.17 -20.92
CA LEU A 102 -0.80 8.02 -19.57
C LEU A 102 0.15 8.70 -18.59
N SER A 103 -0.39 9.58 -17.73
CA SER A 103 0.36 10.18 -16.63
C SER A 103 -0.10 9.60 -15.31
N LEU A 104 0.83 9.00 -14.57
CA LEU A 104 0.63 8.30 -13.30
C LEU A 104 1.16 9.18 -12.17
N THR A 105 0.26 9.66 -11.31
CA THR A 105 0.59 10.55 -10.20
C THR A 105 0.33 9.84 -8.86
N PRO A 106 1.39 9.48 -8.11
CA PRO A 106 1.23 8.73 -6.88
C PRO A 106 0.77 9.58 -5.70
N PHE A 107 0.18 8.93 -4.70
CA PHE A 107 0.04 9.53 -3.37
C PHE A 107 1.40 9.57 -2.68
N ALA A 108 1.90 10.79 -2.49
CA ALA A 108 3.29 11.07 -2.10
C ALA A 108 3.77 10.36 -0.82
N ASP A 109 2.87 10.05 0.11
CA ASP A 109 3.22 9.49 1.42
C ASP A 109 3.14 7.95 1.47
N ASP A 110 2.56 7.31 0.46
CA ASP A 110 2.17 5.90 0.52
C ASP A 110 3.12 4.95 -0.18
N GLY A 111 3.84 5.41 -1.20
CA GLY A 111 4.74 4.53 -1.94
C GLY A 111 5.85 3.97 -1.04
N ARG A 112 6.22 2.71 -1.29
CA ARG A 112 7.20 1.94 -0.54
C ARG A 112 8.16 1.25 -1.48
N GLN A 113 9.38 1.07 -1.02
CA GLN A 113 10.42 0.31 -1.70
C GLN A 113 11.22 -0.50 -0.68
N LEU A 114 11.41 -1.78 -0.97
CA LEU A 114 12.30 -2.67 -0.24
C LEU A 114 13.44 -3.09 -1.17
N LEU A 115 14.67 -2.76 -0.76
CA LEU A 115 15.90 -3.14 -1.46
C LEU A 115 16.62 -4.19 -0.62
N SER A 116 16.76 -5.39 -1.18
CA SER A 116 17.60 -6.45 -0.63
C SER A 116 18.96 -6.45 -1.34
N ASP A 117 20.04 -6.21 -0.59
CA ASP A 117 21.42 -6.30 -1.07
C ASP A 117 22.25 -7.10 -0.05
N PRO A 118 22.39 -8.43 -0.23
CA PRO A 118 23.04 -9.31 0.73
C PRO A 118 24.55 -9.05 0.88
N CYS A 119 25.16 -8.39 -0.10
CA CYS A 119 26.58 -8.04 -0.06
C CYS A 119 26.84 -6.71 0.68
N ALA A 120 25.88 -5.79 0.66
CA ALA A 120 26.02 -4.50 1.32
C ALA A 120 25.54 -4.54 2.78
N ASN A 121 24.41 -5.20 3.05
CA ASN A 121 23.78 -5.23 4.37
C ASN A 121 23.23 -6.62 4.71
N ARG A 122 23.13 -6.92 6.01
CA ARG A 122 22.48 -8.17 6.49
C ARG A 122 20.95 -8.11 6.44
N HIS A 123 20.38 -6.91 6.40
CA HIS A 123 18.94 -6.67 6.37
C HIS A 123 18.57 -5.87 5.13
N SER A 124 17.34 -6.06 4.64
CA SER A 124 16.78 -5.27 3.55
C SER A 124 16.54 -3.83 3.99
N LEU A 125 16.78 -2.89 3.08
CA LEU A 125 16.50 -1.47 3.28
C LEU A 125 15.05 -1.17 2.87
N TYR A 126 14.25 -0.69 3.81
CA TYR A 126 12.87 -0.28 3.57
C TYR A 126 12.78 1.25 3.57
N THR A 127 12.32 1.81 2.45
CA THR A 127 12.29 3.26 2.21
C THR A 127 10.96 3.68 1.59
N ARG A 128 10.59 4.94 1.78
CA ARG A 128 9.47 5.54 1.04
C ARG A 128 9.84 5.73 -0.42
N TYR A 129 8.86 5.61 -1.29
CA TYR A 129 8.99 5.78 -2.73
C TYR A 129 7.92 6.74 -3.23
N ASN A 130 8.31 7.66 -4.11
CA ASN A 130 7.41 8.63 -4.71
C ASN A 130 8.02 9.08 -6.03
N GLN A 131 7.55 8.46 -7.11
CA GLN A 131 7.97 8.78 -8.46
C GLN A 131 6.75 8.81 -9.37
N SER A 132 6.48 9.98 -9.95
CA SER A 132 5.49 10.09 -11.03
C SER A 132 6.04 9.44 -12.29
N GLU A 133 5.20 8.68 -12.98
CA GLU A 133 5.55 7.99 -14.22
C GLU A 133 4.72 8.53 -15.37
N THR A 134 5.33 8.65 -16.55
CA THR A 134 4.60 8.96 -17.79
C THR A 134 4.84 7.83 -18.77
N MET A 135 3.76 7.18 -19.20
CA MET A 135 3.79 6.22 -20.29
C MET A 135 3.51 6.97 -21.58
N GLN A 136 4.45 6.96 -22.52
CA GLN A 136 4.31 7.68 -23.79
C GLN A 136 3.11 7.19 -24.59
N LYS A 137 2.84 5.88 -24.54
CA LYS A 137 1.70 5.25 -25.21
C LYS A 137 1.36 3.93 -24.52
N TYR A 138 0.13 3.48 -24.70
CA TYR A 138 -0.30 2.14 -24.34
C TYR A 138 -1.01 1.48 -25.52
N GLN A 139 -0.95 0.15 -25.60
CA GLN A 139 -1.65 -0.61 -26.62
C GLN A 139 -2.32 -1.83 -26.00
N LEU A 140 -3.62 -1.96 -26.26
CA LEU A 140 -4.40 -3.14 -25.92
C LEU A 140 -4.50 -4.04 -27.15
N SER A 141 -4.20 -5.32 -26.97
CA SER A 141 -4.31 -6.33 -28.02
C SER A 141 -4.75 -7.67 -27.44
N ILE A 142 -5.16 -8.61 -28.31
CA ILE A 142 -5.34 -10.00 -27.93
C ILE A 142 -4.10 -10.74 -28.42
N ASP A 143 -3.36 -11.37 -27.52
CA ASP A 143 -2.16 -12.10 -27.89
C ASP A 143 -2.52 -13.30 -28.77
N SER A 144 -1.86 -13.41 -29.92
CA SER A 144 -2.17 -14.44 -30.92
C SER A 144 -1.83 -15.84 -30.43
N TYR A 145 -0.87 -15.97 -29.51
CA TYR A 145 -0.48 -17.26 -28.95
C TYR A 145 -1.33 -17.63 -27.74
N THR A 146 -1.36 -16.80 -26.69
CA THR A 146 -2.07 -17.12 -25.44
C THR A 146 -3.58 -16.87 -25.49
N LYS A 147 -4.09 -16.16 -26.50
CA LYS A 147 -5.49 -15.70 -26.61
C LYS A 147 -5.97 -14.83 -25.44
N MET A 148 -5.06 -14.36 -24.59
CA MET A 148 -5.36 -13.48 -23.47
C MET A 148 -5.28 -12.02 -23.92
N LYS A 149 -6.04 -11.15 -23.25
CA LYS A 149 -5.89 -9.70 -23.39
C LYS A 149 -4.49 -9.31 -22.91
N ARG A 150 -3.77 -8.56 -23.73
CA ARG A 150 -2.41 -8.09 -23.52
C ARG A 150 -2.39 -6.56 -23.52
N LEU A 151 -1.71 -6.00 -22.54
CA LEU A 151 -1.42 -4.59 -22.41
C LEU A 151 0.09 -4.39 -22.60
N ASP A 152 0.44 -3.63 -23.63
CA ASP A 152 1.80 -3.17 -23.89
C ASP A 152 1.89 -1.70 -23.47
N LEU A 153 2.71 -1.43 -22.45
CA LEU A 153 3.03 -0.09 -21.99
C LEU A 153 4.38 0.34 -22.53
N TYR A 154 4.54 1.63 -22.81
CA TYR A 154 5.79 2.22 -23.25
C TYR A 154 6.17 3.34 -22.30
N GLN A 155 7.38 3.29 -21.77
CA GLN A 155 7.92 4.29 -20.85
C GLN A 155 8.01 5.68 -21.51
N PHE A 156 8.40 6.69 -20.74
CA PHE A 156 8.51 8.08 -21.21
C PHE A 156 9.47 8.25 -22.42
N ASP A 157 10.46 7.37 -22.54
CA ASP A 157 11.46 7.34 -23.61
C ASP A 157 11.02 6.49 -24.82
N GLY A 158 9.83 5.88 -24.76
CA GLY A 158 9.33 4.94 -25.76
C GLY A 158 9.87 3.52 -25.62
N THR A 159 10.67 3.22 -24.58
CA THR A 159 11.13 1.85 -24.31
C THR A 159 9.93 1.01 -23.86
N PRO A 160 9.67 -0.15 -24.52
CA PRO A 160 8.56 -1.01 -24.13
C PRO A 160 8.81 -1.61 -22.74
N VAL A 161 7.77 -1.60 -21.91
CA VAL A 161 7.71 -2.35 -20.66
C VAL A 161 7.47 -3.83 -21.00
N VAL A 162 7.81 -4.74 -20.08
CA VAL A 162 7.47 -6.16 -20.23
C VAL A 162 5.96 -6.31 -20.49
N PRO A 163 5.53 -7.16 -21.44
CA PRO A 163 4.12 -7.32 -21.77
C PRO A 163 3.32 -7.79 -20.57
N LEU A 164 2.17 -7.16 -20.37
CA LEU A 164 1.24 -7.48 -19.30
C LEU A 164 0.02 -8.19 -19.86
N TYR A 165 -0.56 -9.10 -19.09
CA TYR A 165 -1.75 -9.85 -19.43
C TYR A 165 -2.83 -9.58 -18.39
N LEU A 166 -4.09 -9.55 -18.80
CA LEU A 166 -5.20 -9.32 -17.88
C LEU A 166 -5.30 -10.49 -16.89
N ALA A 167 -5.07 -10.21 -15.62
CA ALA A 167 -5.17 -11.15 -14.51
C ALA A 167 -6.55 -11.09 -13.83
N TYR A 168 -7.09 -9.89 -13.60
CA TYR A 168 -8.39 -9.70 -12.94
C TYR A 168 -9.24 -8.60 -13.58
N SER A 169 -10.54 -8.81 -13.60
CA SER A 169 -11.58 -7.82 -13.96
C SER A 169 -12.82 -8.15 -13.11
N PRO A 170 -13.18 -7.36 -12.09
CA PRO A 170 -12.70 -6.01 -11.73
C PRO A 170 -11.23 -5.96 -11.22
N PRO A 171 -10.59 -4.78 -11.22
CA PRO A 171 -9.21 -4.62 -10.75
C PRO A 171 -9.06 -4.93 -9.26
N GLN A 172 -7.98 -5.64 -8.92
CA GLN A 172 -7.53 -5.90 -7.55
C GLN A 172 -6.47 -4.86 -7.16
N MET A 173 -6.80 -3.99 -6.19
CA MET A 173 -5.89 -3.00 -5.62
C MET A 173 -6.30 -2.69 -4.17
N LEU A 174 -5.40 -2.02 -3.44
CA LEU A 174 -5.67 -1.46 -2.12
C LEU A 174 -6.64 -0.27 -2.20
N PRO A 175 -7.20 0.18 -1.06
CA PRO A 175 -8.12 1.31 -1.04
C PRO A 175 -7.52 2.57 -1.69
N THR A 176 -8.31 3.24 -2.53
CA THR A 176 -7.94 4.42 -3.33
C THR A 176 -7.89 5.73 -2.52
N ILE A 177 -7.40 5.63 -1.28
CA ILE A 177 -7.23 6.73 -0.35
C ILE A 177 -5.79 6.79 0.13
N THR A 178 -5.34 7.94 0.63
CA THR A 178 -4.04 8.01 1.31
C THR A 178 -4.06 7.16 2.58
N MET A 179 -3.23 6.12 2.63
CA MET A 179 -3.22 5.12 3.70
C MET A 179 -2.33 5.52 4.88
N ASN A 180 -1.16 6.12 4.61
CA ASN A 180 -0.13 6.41 5.60
C ASN A 180 0.28 7.91 5.57
N PRO A 181 -0.63 8.84 5.91
CA PRO A 181 -0.36 10.27 5.84
C PRO A 181 0.75 10.68 6.81
N VAL A 182 1.71 11.47 6.36
CA VAL A 182 2.65 12.14 7.26
C VAL A 182 1.97 13.37 7.81
N ALA A 183 1.91 13.51 9.13
CA ALA A 183 1.45 14.73 9.75
C ALA A 183 2.34 15.90 9.31
N LYS A 184 1.90 16.66 8.31
CA LYS A 184 2.49 17.95 7.95
C LYS A 184 2.24 18.84 9.14
N THR A 185 3.25 19.00 10.00
CA THR A 185 3.18 19.92 11.12
C THR A 185 3.16 21.34 10.55
N ASN A 186 1.98 21.81 10.16
CA ASN A 186 1.70 23.22 9.94
C ASN A 186 1.75 23.89 11.31
N ASN A 187 2.96 24.17 11.76
CA ASN A 187 3.23 24.82 13.04
C ASN A 187 2.88 26.31 12.96
N LYS A 188 1.59 26.62 12.82
CA LYS A 188 1.04 27.88 13.32
C LYS A 188 0.54 27.60 14.73
N ASN A 189 1.38 27.95 15.71
CA ASN A 189 1.08 27.98 17.14
C ASN A 189 0.72 26.64 17.81
N ARG A 190 1.73 25.78 18.06
CA ARG A 190 1.74 24.98 19.30
C ARG A 190 3.06 25.17 20.04
N LYS A 191 2.95 25.83 21.19
CA LYS A 191 4.01 25.99 22.19
C LYS A 191 4.41 24.58 22.66
N ARG A 192 5.54 24.07 22.18
CA ARG A 192 6.13 22.80 22.64
C ARG A 192 6.57 22.98 24.09
N SER A 193 5.96 22.26 25.03
CA SER A 193 6.57 22.08 26.34
C SER A 193 7.75 21.12 26.19
N ILE A 194 8.90 21.63 26.56
CA ILE A 194 10.18 20.93 26.66
C ILE A 194 10.07 19.83 27.74
N GLY A 195 10.66 18.66 27.49
CA GLY A 195 11.08 17.71 28.53
C GLY A 195 10.28 16.42 28.64
N SER A 196 10.80 15.32 28.08
CA SER A 196 11.34 14.22 28.89
C SER A 196 11.85 13.09 27.98
N THR A 197 13.14 12.86 28.11
CA THR A 197 13.97 11.70 27.79
C THR A 197 13.27 10.33 27.90
N GLY A 198 13.73 9.42 27.03
CA GLY A 198 13.24 8.09 26.71
C GLY A 198 12.64 7.23 27.83
N GLN A 199 11.50 6.63 27.52
CA GLN A 199 10.96 5.42 28.16
C GLN A 199 9.80 4.95 27.25
N TRP A 200 9.91 3.72 26.77
CA TRP A 200 8.96 2.83 26.07
C TRP A 200 7.48 3.24 26.10
N GLU A 201 6.89 3.16 24.91
CA GLU A 201 5.47 3.15 24.55
C GLU A 201 4.53 2.90 25.73
N SER A 202 3.92 3.98 26.21
CA SER A 202 2.80 3.91 27.15
C SER A 202 1.55 4.26 26.38
N ILE A 203 0.59 3.34 26.43
CA ILE A 203 -0.79 3.48 25.94
C ILE A 203 -1.25 4.92 26.20
N ASP A 204 -1.59 5.65 25.14
CA ASP A 204 -2.06 7.02 25.22
C ASP A 204 -3.24 7.09 26.19
N LEU A 205 -2.99 7.69 27.35
CA LEU A 205 -4.02 7.95 28.34
C LEU A 205 -5.09 8.83 27.69
N PRO A 206 -6.38 8.47 27.79
CA PRO A 206 -7.44 9.24 27.16
C PRO A 206 -7.40 10.68 27.69
N LEU A 207 -7.74 11.63 26.80
CA LEU A 207 -7.71 13.09 26.97
C LEU A 207 -8.52 13.64 28.16
N ASN A 208 -9.10 12.75 28.98
CA ASN A 208 -10.02 13.02 30.06
C ASN A 208 -9.60 12.43 31.41
N LYS A 209 -8.29 12.29 31.64
CA LYS A 209 -7.71 11.79 32.92
C LYS A 209 -8.06 12.68 34.13
N HIS A 210 -8.42 13.95 33.90
CA HIS A 210 -8.60 14.95 34.95
C HIS A 210 -10.02 15.51 35.07
N ALA A 211 -11.04 14.94 34.40
CA ALA A 211 -12.42 15.32 34.68
C ALA A 211 -12.90 14.75 36.03
N THR A 212 -13.02 15.63 37.01
CA THR A 212 -13.58 15.33 38.34
C THR A 212 -15.06 14.97 38.33
N HIS A 213 -15.77 15.19 37.21
CA HIS A 213 -17.21 14.96 37.07
C HIS A 213 -17.57 13.61 36.42
N ILE A 214 -16.59 12.80 36.02
CA ILE A 214 -16.83 11.49 35.42
C ILE A 214 -16.37 10.42 36.39
N LYS A 215 -17.32 9.89 37.17
CA LYS A 215 -17.11 8.63 37.90
C LYS A 215 -17.25 7.48 36.89
N ARG A 216 -16.14 6.95 36.40
CA ARG A 216 -16.17 5.65 35.71
C ARG A 216 -16.23 4.56 36.78
N GLU A 217 -17.40 3.97 36.96
CA GLU A 217 -17.50 2.61 37.49
C GLU A 217 -17.06 1.65 36.40
N LEU A 218 -15.74 1.62 36.15
CA LEU A 218 -15.14 0.56 35.36
C LEU A 218 -15.10 -0.67 36.28
N GLN A 219 -16.22 -1.39 36.40
CA GLN A 219 -16.17 -2.75 36.94
C GLN A 219 -15.19 -3.53 36.04
N PRO A 220 -14.02 -3.95 36.55
CA PRO A 220 -13.16 -4.81 35.78
C PRO A 220 -13.95 -6.11 35.54
N SER A 221 -14.10 -6.50 34.28
CA SER A 221 -14.59 -7.82 33.96
C SER A 221 -13.75 -8.85 34.72
N LEU A 222 -14.40 -9.87 35.32
CA LEU A 222 -13.75 -10.89 36.16
C LEU A 222 -12.54 -11.57 35.51
N VAL A 223 -12.44 -11.50 34.18
CA VAL A 223 -11.35 -12.04 33.36
C VAL A 223 -10.05 -11.25 33.52
N HIS A 224 -10.11 -9.94 33.82
CA HIS A 224 -8.90 -9.09 33.97
C HIS A 224 -8.34 -9.07 35.39
N SER A 225 -9.09 -9.57 36.39
CA SER A 225 -8.65 -9.64 37.79
C SER A 225 -7.87 -10.91 38.16
N ILE A 226 -7.69 -11.84 37.22
CA ILE A 226 -7.00 -13.10 37.51
C ILE A 226 -5.50 -12.89 37.35
N ASN A 227 -4.78 -12.99 38.46
CA ASN A 227 -3.32 -12.91 38.47
C ASN A 227 -2.73 -14.03 37.58
N PRO A 228 -1.96 -13.70 36.52
CA PRO A 228 -1.41 -14.70 35.60
C PRO A 228 -0.46 -15.67 36.29
N SER A 229 0.20 -15.24 37.37
CA SER A 229 1.02 -16.10 38.23
C SER A 229 0.18 -17.17 38.94
N LEU A 230 -1.01 -16.82 39.44
CA LEU A 230 -1.90 -17.75 40.13
C LEU A 230 -2.45 -18.82 39.18
N MET A 231 -2.76 -18.43 37.94
CA MET A 231 -3.24 -19.34 36.90
C MET A 231 -2.16 -20.34 36.46
N TRP A 232 -0.92 -19.87 36.32
CA TRP A 232 0.23 -20.71 35.97
C TRP A 232 0.55 -21.73 37.07
N TRP A 233 0.61 -21.30 38.32
CA TRP A 233 0.85 -22.20 39.46
C TRP A 233 -0.31 -23.17 39.71
N GLY A 234 -1.56 -22.74 39.47
CA GLY A 234 -2.74 -23.60 39.54
C GLY A 234 -2.69 -24.75 38.52
N GLY A 235 -2.25 -24.47 37.29
CA GLY A 235 -2.06 -25.49 36.25
C GLY A 235 -1.01 -26.55 36.63
N LEU A 236 0.11 -26.13 37.22
CA LEU A 236 1.15 -27.04 37.72
C LEU A 236 0.63 -27.93 38.84
N ALA A 237 -0.10 -27.36 39.80
CA ALA A 237 -0.67 -28.13 40.92
C ALA A 237 -1.67 -29.19 40.44
N MET A 238 -2.55 -28.84 39.50
CA MET A 238 -3.52 -29.77 38.89
C MET A 238 -2.84 -30.91 38.14
N THR A 239 -1.76 -30.64 37.43
CA THR A 239 -1.01 -31.66 36.67
C THR A 239 -0.32 -32.65 37.61
N ILE A 240 0.26 -32.16 38.71
CA ILE A 240 0.90 -33.01 39.72
C ILE A 240 -0.13 -33.87 40.44
N LEU A 241 -1.26 -33.28 40.88
CA LEU A 241 -2.34 -34.01 41.54
C LEU A 241 -2.94 -35.08 40.63
N GLY A 242 -3.18 -34.76 39.35
CA GLY A 242 -3.64 -35.73 38.35
C GLY A 242 -2.64 -36.87 38.13
N GLY A 243 -1.34 -36.56 38.09
CA GLY A 243 -0.28 -37.56 37.97
C GLY A 243 -0.18 -38.48 39.18
N VAL A 244 -0.33 -37.96 40.40
CA VAL A 244 -0.35 -38.77 41.63
C VAL A 244 -1.61 -39.65 41.70
N ALA A 245 -2.77 -39.11 41.33
CA ALA A 245 -4.02 -39.88 41.28
C ALA A 245 -4.01 -40.99 40.21
N TYR A 246 -3.20 -40.85 39.15
CA TYR A 246 -3.04 -41.89 38.12
C TYR A 246 -2.13 -43.05 38.58
N LEU A 247 -1.25 -42.81 39.56
CA LEU A 247 -0.29 -43.79 40.08
C LEU A 247 -0.77 -44.53 41.35
N LEU A 248 -1.91 -44.12 41.91
CA LEU A 248 -2.65 -44.81 42.98
C LEU A 248 -3.77 -45.66 42.38
#